data_AF-A0A9J6C6R7-F1
#
_entry.id   AF-A0A9J6C6R7-F1
#
_cell.length_a   1.000
_cell.length_b   1.000
_cell.length_c   1.000
_cell.angle_alpha   90.00
_cell.angle_beta   90.00
_cell.angle_gamma   90.00
#
_symmetry.space_group_name_H-M   'P 1'
#
loop_
_entity.id
_entity.type
_entity.pdbx_description
1 polymer ?
#
loop_
_entity_poly.entity_id
_entity_poly.type
_entity_poly.pdbx_seq_one_letter_code
_entity_poly.pdbx_strand_id
1 'polypeptide(L)'
;MINPIGGINSVKLTGYIEMTEDYNGDLHATIDANKCDFEMKNCLKYNLLKIENLCSIFTNKIGMFSMAFNSIKPPLKCPLKVGNHTLMDTQLDLTIFSVIPLDGAVWVANFKLIGTNGKIKKNGIFTDILNKIQPKLKCPIKVENYSFNNADFDTKVFSMMPIDNSRIARQIIPLKYENCPPDNLSMRLIVRGSGGIESLNFTGYFSVINDITGDIYVAIDSTRCDLERNNCDKLDTFILKNFCYILVKKNGIFTEIFSKIQPRLKCPLKIGNYSFNNAAFDTKVFSMMPIDGSFWIINIRLIVETKKSKKPILCLNVEGKVVKIRV
;
A
#
# COMPACT_ATOMS: atom_id res chain seq x y z
N MET A 1 -13.59 -19.66 2.01
CA MET A 1 -14.87 -18.92 2.04
C MET A 1 -14.61 -17.45 2.38
N ILE A 2 -14.43 -16.57 1.39
CA ILE A 2 -14.23 -15.12 1.59
C ILE A 2 -15.41 -14.37 0.98
N ASN A 3 -16.31 -13.83 1.79
CA ASN A 3 -17.56 -13.23 1.28
C ASN A 3 -17.49 -11.69 1.27
N PRO A 4 -17.20 -11.04 0.12
CA PRO A 4 -17.16 -9.59 -0.01
C PRO A 4 -18.57 -8.98 0.01
N ILE A 5 -19.00 -8.56 1.20
CA ILE A 5 -20.12 -7.61 1.34
C ILE A 5 -19.50 -6.20 1.31
N GLY A 6 -19.71 -5.51 0.20
CA GLY A 6 -19.10 -4.20 -0.07
C GLY A 6 -19.89 -3.03 0.54
N GLY A 7 -19.17 -2.15 1.23
CA GLY A 7 -19.56 -0.75 1.37
C GLY A 7 -18.72 0.12 0.44
N ILE A 8 -19.09 1.39 0.26
CA ILE A 8 -18.22 2.35 -0.44
C ILE A 8 -16.85 2.37 0.27
N ASN A 9 -15.78 2.16 -0.50
CA ASN A 9 -14.39 2.11 -0.06
C ASN A 9 -14.02 1.04 0.99
N SER A 10 -14.83 -0.01 1.20
CA SER A 10 -14.43 -1.13 2.07
C SER A 10 -15.08 -2.47 1.72
N VAL A 11 -14.32 -3.55 1.91
CA VAL A 11 -14.78 -4.93 1.66
C VAL A 11 -14.67 -5.75 2.94
N LYS A 12 -15.77 -6.41 3.33
CA LYS A 12 -15.71 -7.44 4.37
C LYS A 12 -15.00 -8.68 3.83
N LEU A 13 -14.09 -9.23 4.63
CA LEU A 13 -13.39 -10.48 4.38
C LEU A 13 -13.67 -11.44 5.53
N THR A 14 -14.41 -12.50 5.25
CA THR A 14 -14.32 -13.76 5.98
C THR A 14 -13.21 -14.63 5.36
N GLY A 15 -12.92 -15.80 5.90
CA GLY A 15 -12.00 -16.74 5.26
C GLY A 15 -11.86 -18.05 6.03
N TYR A 16 -11.31 -19.05 5.37
CA TYR A 16 -10.97 -20.33 5.97
C TYR A 16 -9.74 -20.87 5.24
N ILE A 17 -8.76 -21.32 6.01
CA ILE A 17 -7.50 -21.90 5.55
C ILE A 17 -7.33 -23.20 6.33
N GLU A 18 -7.19 -24.31 5.60
CA GLU A 18 -6.93 -25.63 6.17
C GLU A 18 -5.46 -25.97 5.94
N MET A 19 -4.71 -26.14 7.02
CA MET A 19 -3.34 -26.65 6.97
C MET A 19 -3.41 -28.17 7.08
N THR A 20 -3.16 -28.87 5.97
CA THR A 20 -3.20 -30.35 5.92
C THR A 20 -1.92 -31.02 6.42
N GLU A 21 -0.81 -30.27 6.51
CA GLU A 21 0.46 -30.70 7.07
C GLU A 21 1.11 -29.62 7.95
N ASP A 22 1.95 -30.05 8.89
CA ASP A 22 2.83 -29.17 9.65
C ASP A 22 3.91 -28.58 8.73
N TYR A 23 4.04 -27.25 8.67
CA TYR A 23 5.04 -26.57 7.85
C TYR A 23 6.08 -25.83 8.70
N ASN A 24 7.31 -26.35 8.71
CA ASN A 24 8.45 -25.80 9.45
C ASN A 24 9.59 -25.38 8.52
N GLY A 25 9.56 -24.11 8.11
CA GLY A 25 10.60 -23.46 7.32
C GLY A 25 10.20 -22.04 6.92
N ASP A 26 10.95 -21.42 6.01
CA ASP A 26 10.62 -20.09 5.49
C ASP A 26 9.41 -20.12 4.54
N LEU A 27 8.63 -19.03 4.57
CA LEU A 27 7.47 -18.81 3.73
C LEU A 27 7.63 -17.52 2.92
N HIS A 28 7.38 -17.62 1.62
CA HIS A 28 7.28 -16.48 0.71
C HIS A 28 5.90 -16.50 0.06
N ALA A 29 5.34 -15.34 -0.29
CA ALA A 29 4.20 -15.28 -1.21
C ALA A 29 4.59 -14.54 -2.49
N THR A 30 4.02 -14.97 -3.61
CA THR A 30 3.97 -14.14 -4.82
C THR A 30 2.52 -13.78 -5.11
N ILE A 31 2.28 -12.48 -5.31
CA ILE A 31 1.04 -11.96 -5.88
C ILE A 31 1.35 -11.69 -7.35
N ASP A 32 0.88 -12.57 -8.22
CA ASP A 32 0.69 -12.25 -9.64
C ASP A 32 -0.67 -11.56 -9.78
N ALA A 33 -0.85 -10.66 -10.74
CA ALA A 33 -2.18 -10.23 -11.15
C ALA A 33 -2.25 -10.06 -12.67
N ASN A 34 -3.24 -10.68 -13.31
CA ASN A 34 -3.56 -10.38 -14.70
C ASN A 34 -4.58 -9.23 -14.73
N LYS A 35 -4.51 -8.41 -15.77
CA LYS A 35 -5.38 -7.26 -16.02
C LYS A 35 -6.00 -7.42 -17.39
N CYS A 36 -7.28 -7.69 -17.41
CA CYS A 36 -8.00 -8.16 -18.58
C CYS A 36 -9.09 -7.19 -19.03
N ASP A 37 -9.54 -7.29 -20.27
CA ASP A 37 -10.82 -6.67 -20.67
C ASP A 37 -12.02 -7.29 -19.93
N PHE A 38 -13.21 -6.68 -20.09
CA PHE A 38 -14.43 -7.16 -19.41
C PHE A 38 -14.91 -8.55 -19.85
N GLU A 39 -14.49 -9.02 -21.03
CA GLU A 39 -14.79 -10.37 -21.54
C GLU A 39 -13.71 -11.39 -21.15
N MET A 40 -12.63 -10.93 -20.53
CA MET A 40 -11.41 -11.66 -20.21
C MET A 40 -10.70 -12.31 -21.41
N LYS A 41 -10.78 -11.69 -22.60
CA LYS A 41 -10.13 -12.18 -23.82
C LYS A 41 -8.66 -11.74 -23.89
N ASN A 42 -8.39 -10.47 -23.63
CA ASN A 42 -7.05 -9.90 -23.62
C ASN A 42 -6.62 -9.64 -22.17
N CYS A 43 -5.54 -10.27 -21.71
CA CYS A 43 -5.02 -10.14 -20.34
C CYS A 43 -3.53 -9.77 -20.32
N LEU A 44 -3.18 -8.65 -19.69
CA LEU A 44 -1.80 -8.23 -19.41
C LEU A 44 -1.36 -8.73 -18.03
N LYS A 45 -0.24 -9.46 -17.93
CA LYS A 45 0.27 -9.96 -16.64
C LYS A 45 1.18 -8.93 -15.95
N TYR A 46 0.87 -8.66 -14.69
CA TYR A 46 1.70 -7.91 -13.75
C TYR A 46 2.21 -8.87 -12.65
N ASN A 47 3.52 -8.99 -12.49
CA ASN A 47 4.11 -9.70 -11.34
C ASN A 47 4.17 -8.70 -10.17
N LEU A 48 3.07 -8.51 -9.45
CA LEU A 48 2.87 -7.36 -8.54
C LEU A 48 3.82 -7.36 -7.33
N LEU A 49 3.97 -8.49 -6.64
CA LEU A 49 4.66 -8.51 -5.36
C LEU A 49 5.29 -9.87 -5.05
N LYS A 50 6.53 -9.87 -4.58
CA LYS A 50 7.14 -11.00 -3.85
C LYS A 50 7.28 -10.61 -2.39
N ILE A 51 6.47 -11.20 -1.52
CA ILE A 51 6.60 -11.06 -0.07
C ILE A 51 7.57 -12.14 0.41
N GLU A 52 8.65 -11.73 1.05
CA GLU A 52 9.61 -12.66 1.67
C GLU A 52 9.45 -12.69 3.18
N ASN A 53 9.78 -13.83 3.80
CA ASN A 53 9.68 -14.06 5.24
C ASN A 53 8.30 -13.70 5.83
N LEU A 54 7.24 -14.34 5.30
CA LEU A 54 5.89 -14.25 5.84
C LEU A 54 5.79 -14.66 7.31
N CYS A 55 6.65 -15.57 7.77
CA CYS A 55 6.75 -15.95 9.17
C CYS A 55 7.03 -14.75 10.09
N SER A 56 7.91 -13.83 9.67
CA SER A 56 8.13 -12.56 10.38
C SER A 56 6.90 -11.64 10.33
N ILE A 57 6.13 -11.65 9.24
CA ILE A 57 4.92 -10.82 9.06
C ILE A 57 3.77 -11.31 9.95
N PHE A 58 3.52 -12.62 9.99
CA PHE A 58 2.52 -13.24 10.88
C PHE A 58 2.87 -12.98 12.36
N THR A 59 4.14 -13.18 12.73
CA THR A 59 4.60 -13.05 14.12
C THR A 59 4.62 -11.60 14.60
N ASN A 60 5.19 -10.68 13.80
CA ASN A 60 5.36 -9.28 14.18
C ASN A 60 4.20 -8.36 13.74
N LYS A 61 3.20 -8.89 13.04
CA LYS A 61 1.99 -8.18 12.58
C LYS A 61 2.32 -6.95 11.71
N ILE A 62 3.24 -7.14 10.76
CA ILE A 62 3.78 -6.09 9.89
C ILE A 62 2.95 -5.94 8.59
N GLY A 63 3.02 -4.77 7.95
CA GLY A 63 2.47 -4.55 6.60
C GLY A 63 0.96 -4.25 6.53
N MET A 64 0.49 -4.02 5.31
CA MET A 64 -0.89 -3.65 4.96
C MET A 64 -1.91 -4.73 5.37
N PHE A 65 -1.59 -6.01 5.14
CA PHE A 65 -2.46 -7.16 5.45
C PHE A 65 -2.49 -7.55 6.94
N SER A 66 -1.80 -6.81 7.81
CA SER A 66 -1.72 -7.11 9.25
C SER A 66 -3.09 -7.16 9.94
N MET A 67 -4.08 -6.36 9.50
CA MET A 67 -5.44 -6.44 10.04
C MET A 67 -6.09 -7.80 9.72
N ALA A 68 -6.01 -8.25 8.47
CA ALA A 68 -6.54 -9.56 8.07
C ALA A 68 -5.86 -10.70 8.85
N PHE A 69 -4.53 -10.73 8.93
CA PHE A 69 -3.81 -11.80 9.67
C PHE A 69 -4.12 -11.82 11.18
N ASN A 70 -4.45 -10.67 11.79
CA ASN A 70 -4.84 -10.59 13.21
C ASN A 70 -6.22 -11.24 13.51
N SER A 71 -7.11 -11.24 12.52
CA SER A 71 -8.47 -11.79 12.64
C SER A 71 -8.55 -13.30 12.39
N ILE A 72 -7.43 -13.94 12.01
CA ILE A 72 -7.38 -15.40 11.81
C ILE A 72 -7.34 -16.12 13.17
N LYS A 73 -8.19 -17.16 13.33
CA LYS A 73 -8.34 -17.98 14.54
C LYS A 73 -8.23 -19.48 14.19
N PRO A 74 -7.30 -20.24 14.80
CA PRO A 74 -6.21 -19.76 15.65
C PRO A 74 -5.23 -18.88 14.84
N PRO A 75 -4.45 -17.98 15.47
CA PRO A 75 -3.54 -17.11 14.75
C PRO A 75 -2.47 -17.90 13.99
N LEU A 76 -2.19 -17.52 12.74
CA LEU A 76 -1.05 -18.04 12.00
C LEU A 76 0.25 -17.69 12.75
N LYS A 77 1.07 -18.70 13.03
CA LYS A 77 2.40 -18.58 13.65
C LYS A 77 3.30 -19.63 13.01
N CYS A 78 4.55 -19.29 12.69
CA CYS A 78 5.50 -20.30 12.22
C CYS A 78 6.18 -21.02 13.41
N PRO A 79 6.46 -22.34 13.31
CA PRO A 79 6.05 -23.25 12.24
C PRO A 79 4.52 -23.39 12.18
N LEU A 80 3.95 -23.31 10.98
CA LEU A 80 2.50 -23.46 10.80
C LEU A 80 2.12 -24.88 11.20
N LYS A 81 1.02 -25.01 11.94
CA LYS A 81 0.53 -26.30 12.42
C LYS A 81 -0.64 -26.78 11.58
N VAL A 82 -0.75 -28.10 11.46
CA VAL A 82 -1.94 -28.79 10.92
C VAL A 82 -3.21 -28.31 11.63
N GLY A 83 -4.29 -28.10 10.87
CA GLY A 83 -5.60 -27.69 11.38
C GLY A 83 -6.19 -26.44 10.73
N ASN A 84 -7.25 -25.94 11.37
CA ASN A 84 -8.28 -25.15 10.71
C ASN A 84 -8.26 -23.69 11.17
N HIS A 85 -7.97 -22.78 10.25
CA HIS A 85 -7.75 -21.35 10.50
C HIS A 85 -8.83 -20.48 9.84
N THR A 86 -9.79 -20.02 10.63
CA THR A 86 -10.89 -19.15 10.16
C THR A 86 -10.50 -17.68 10.28
N LEU A 87 -10.56 -16.94 9.16
CA LEU A 87 -10.53 -15.47 9.15
C LEU A 87 -11.91 -14.95 9.52
N MET A 88 -12.02 -14.36 10.71
CA MET A 88 -13.24 -13.73 11.21
C MET A 88 -13.57 -12.45 10.43
N ASP A 89 -14.85 -12.05 10.40
CA ASP A 89 -15.37 -10.81 9.79
C ASP A 89 -14.42 -9.62 9.92
N THR A 90 -13.68 -9.34 8.86
CA THR A 90 -12.68 -8.26 8.82
C THR A 90 -13.04 -7.28 7.73
N GLN A 91 -13.38 -6.04 8.11
CA GLN A 91 -13.53 -4.96 7.14
C GLN A 91 -12.14 -4.49 6.70
N LEU A 92 -11.75 -4.84 5.47
CA LEU A 92 -10.56 -4.27 4.84
C LEU A 92 -10.94 -2.90 4.27
N ASP A 93 -10.28 -1.87 4.79
CA ASP A 93 -10.34 -0.52 4.26
C ASP A 93 -9.62 -0.46 2.90
N LEU A 94 -10.34 -0.06 1.86
CA LEU A 94 -9.83 0.03 0.49
C LEU A 94 -9.46 1.47 0.09
N THR A 95 -9.47 2.45 0.99
CA THR A 95 -9.02 3.84 0.69
C THR A 95 -7.55 3.92 0.24
N ILE A 96 -6.71 2.92 0.59
CA ILE A 96 -5.37 2.81 0.01
C ILE A 96 -5.39 2.52 -1.50
N PHE A 97 -6.48 1.95 -2.03
CA PHE A 97 -6.73 1.78 -3.46
C PHE A 97 -7.43 2.98 -4.09
N SER A 98 -8.04 3.93 -3.36
CA SER A 98 -8.64 5.12 -4.00
C SER A 98 -7.61 6.12 -4.54
N VAL A 99 -6.33 5.93 -4.19
CA VAL A 99 -5.17 6.63 -4.80
C VAL A 99 -4.71 5.94 -6.10
N ILE A 100 -5.17 4.71 -6.37
CA ILE A 100 -4.94 3.98 -7.60
C ILE A 100 -6.23 4.08 -8.43
N PRO A 101 -6.28 4.86 -9.53
CA PRO A 101 -7.34 4.74 -10.52
C PRO A 101 -7.23 3.39 -11.25
N LEU A 102 -7.73 2.40 -10.55
CA LEU A 102 -8.49 1.33 -11.10
C LEU A 102 -9.70 2.02 -11.83
N ASP A 103 -9.55 2.51 -13.09
CA ASP A 103 -10.56 2.97 -14.13
C ASP A 103 -11.09 2.06 -15.35
N GLY A 104 -11.97 1.04 -15.29
CA GLY A 104 -12.60 0.19 -16.40
C GLY A 104 -12.03 -1.13 -17.12
N ALA A 105 -11.64 -2.29 -16.49
CA ALA A 105 -11.04 -3.54 -17.09
C ALA A 105 -10.65 -4.74 -16.11
N VAL A 106 -11.32 -5.90 -16.07
CA VAL A 106 -11.15 -7.06 -15.11
C VAL A 106 -9.71 -7.43 -14.65
N TRP A 107 -9.33 -7.13 -13.40
CA TRP A 107 -8.17 -7.70 -12.69
C TRP A 107 -8.45 -9.08 -12.06
N VAL A 108 -7.39 -9.89 -11.99
CA VAL A 108 -7.34 -11.33 -11.71
C VAL A 108 -6.12 -11.61 -10.82
N ALA A 109 -6.27 -11.50 -9.50
CA ALA A 109 -5.16 -11.64 -8.56
C ALA A 109 -4.91 -13.11 -8.18
N ASN A 110 -3.70 -13.58 -8.43
CA ASN A 110 -3.23 -14.95 -8.20
C ASN A 110 -2.22 -14.97 -7.04
N PHE A 111 -2.66 -15.48 -5.90
CA PHE A 111 -1.86 -15.59 -4.68
C PHE A 111 -1.26 -17.00 -4.58
N LYS A 112 0.07 -17.09 -4.56
CA LYS A 112 0.79 -18.35 -4.36
C LYS A 112 1.59 -18.28 -3.06
N LEU A 113 1.46 -19.29 -2.21
CA LEU A 113 2.28 -19.46 -1.01
C LEU A 113 3.38 -20.48 -1.32
N ILE A 114 4.64 -20.06 -1.20
CA ILE A 114 5.80 -20.86 -1.60
C ILE A 114 6.62 -21.19 -0.34
N GLY A 115 6.71 -22.48 -0.04
CA GLY A 115 7.55 -22.99 1.03
C GLY A 115 8.94 -23.40 0.54
N THR A 116 10.00 -22.97 1.24
CA THR A 116 11.41 -23.27 0.94
C THR A 116 12.04 -24.23 1.98
N ASN A 117 11.46 -25.42 2.13
CA ASN A 117 12.00 -26.49 3.00
C ASN A 117 13.23 -27.20 2.41
N GLY A 118 14.35 -26.48 2.29
CA GLY A 118 15.73 -26.99 2.12
C GLY A 118 16.10 -27.73 0.82
N LYS A 119 15.18 -28.54 0.25
CA LYS A 119 15.38 -29.35 -0.97
C LYS A 119 14.17 -29.38 -1.90
N ILE A 120 12.99 -28.93 -1.48
CA ILE A 120 11.76 -28.93 -2.30
C ILE A 120 11.06 -27.57 -2.17
N LYS A 121 10.66 -26.98 -3.32
CA LYS A 121 9.67 -25.89 -3.37
C LYS A 121 8.28 -26.53 -3.47
N LYS A 122 7.47 -26.45 -2.41
CA LYS A 122 6.03 -26.74 -2.52
C LYS A 122 5.30 -25.46 -2.93
N ASN A 123 4.48 -25.54 -3.97
CA ASN A 123 3.58 -24.46 -4.40
C ASN A 123 2.20 -24.69 -3.75
N GLY A 124 1.79 -23.79 -2.85
CA GLY A 124 0.41 -23.68 -2.40
C GLY A 124 -0.38 -22.73 -3.31
N ILE A 125 -1.52 -23.19 -3.82
CA ILE A 125 -2.43 -22.47 -4.74
C ILE A 125 -3.85 -22.51 -4.14
N PHE A 126 -4.67 -21.48 -4.38
CA PHE A 126 -6.07 -21.38 -3.92
C PHE A 126 -7.02 -21.31 -5.14
N THR A 127 -8.07 -22.15 -5.19
CA THR A 127 -8.93 -22.43 -6.39
C THR A 127 -10.37 -22.80 -5.93
N ASP A 128 -11.44 -23.08 -6.71
CA ASP A 128 -11.78 -23.02 -8.15
C ASP A 128 -13.34 -22.90 -8.34
N ILE A 129 -13.88 -23.41 -9.47
CA ILE A 129 -15.25 -23.84 -9.84
C ILE A 129 -16.38 -22.81 -9.96
N LEU A 130 -16.89 -22.72 -11.20
CA LEU A 130 -18.05 -21.92 -11.64
C LEU A 130 -18.75 -22.65 -12.80
N ASN A 131 -19.89 -23.36 -12.59
CA ASN A 131 -20.55 -24.08 -13.71
C ASN A 131 -22.03 -24.55 -13.49
N LYS A 132 -22.99 -23.64 -13.19
CA LYS A 132 -24.44 -24.02 -13.25
C LYS A 132 -25.55 -22.95 -13.33
N ILE A 133 -25.29 -21.64 -13.24
CA ILE A 133 -26.35 -20.61 -13.16
C ILE A 133 -26.07 -19.40 -14.08
N GLN A 134 -26.04 -19.62 -15.39
CA GLN A 134 -25.75 -18.55 -16.37
C GLN A 134 -26.95 -17.71 -16.87
N PRO A 135 -28.23 -18.15 -16.92
CA PRO A 135 -29.22 -17.49 -17.79
C PRO A 135 -30.16 -16.42 -17.19
N LYS A 136 -30.14 -16.07 -15.88
CA LYS A 136 -31.28 -15.35 -15.24
C LYS A 136 -31.02 -14.22 -14.21
N LEU A 137 -29.85 -13.59 -14.12
CA LEU A 137 -29.66 -12.37 -13.29
C LEU A 137 -28.82 -11.28 -13.98
N LYS A 138 -29.22 -10.01 -13.81
CA LYS A 138 -28.60 -8.83 -14.48
C LYS A 138 -27.35 -8.26 -13.80
N CYS A 139 -27.02 -8.68 -12.56
CA CYS A 139 -25.76 -8.41 -11.88
C CYS A 139 -25.56 -9.43 -10.74
N PRO A 140 -24.58 -10.34 -10.82
CA PRO A 140 -24.29 -11.28 -9.73
C PRO A 140 -22.89 -11.05 -9.10
N ILE A 141 -22.86 -10.83 -7.79
CA ILE A 141 -21.70 -11.18 -6.95
C ILE A 141 -22.06 -12.51 -6.26
N LYS A 142 -21.21 -13.53 -6.35
CA LYS A 142 -21.46 -14.87 -5.77
C LYS A 142 -20.17 -15.50 -5.29
N VAL A 143 -20.20 -16.11 -4.10
CA VAL A 143 -19.08 -16.87 -3.50
C VAL A 143 -19.64 -18.10 -2.77
N GLU A 144 -19.05 -19.27 -3.01
CA GLU A 144 -19.35 -20.56 -2.38
C GLU A 144 -18.03 -21.31 -2.04
N ASN A 145 -18.11 -22.58 -1.58
CA ASN A 145 -17.09 -23.20 -0.70
C ASN A 145 -16.26 -24.33 -1.35
N TYR A 146 -14.97 -24.43 -0.98
CA TYR A 146 -14.05 -25.51 -1.40
C TYR A 146 -13.08 -25.94 -0.29
N SER A 147 -12.54 -27.15 -0.43
CA SER A 147 -11.48 -27.78 0.38
C SER A 147 -10.38 -28.35 -0.52
N PHE A 148 -9.22 -28.73 0.02
CA PHE A 148 -8.05 -29.07 -0.79
C PHE A 148 -8.09 -30.48 -1.42
N ASN A 149 -7.87 -30.55 -2.73
CA ASN A 149 -7.28 -31.71 -3.43
C ASN A 149 -6.67 -31.25 -4.78
N ASN A 150 -5.92 -32.14 -5.45
CA ASN A 150 -4.93 -31.79 -6.49
C ASN A 150 -5.47 -31.13 -7.79
N ALA A 151 -4.56 -30.38 -8.45
CA ALA A 151 -4.60 -29.74 -9.78
C ALA A 151 -5.09 -28.26 -9.86
N ASP A 152 -4.60 -27.54 -10.87
CA ASP A 152 -4.65 -26.07 -11.03
C ASP A 152 -6.04 -25.49 -11.38
N PHE A 153 -6.33 -24.22 -11.01
CA PHE A 153 -6.66 -23.08 -11.93
C PHE A 153 -6.88 -21.71 -11.21
N ASP A 154 -7.50 -20.71 -11.89
CA ASP A 154 -7.31 -19.23 -11.80
C ASP A 154 -8.48 -18.43 -11.15
N THR A 155 -8.21 -17.29 -10.48
CA THR A 155 -9.21 -16.55 -9.64
C THR A 155 -9.44 -15.05 -9.92
N LYS A 156 -10.70 -14.62 -9.81
CA LYS A 156 -11.33 -13.45 -10.48
C LYS A 156 -12.37 -12.80 -9.53
N VAL A 157 -12.84 -11.55 -9.57
CA VAL A 157 -12.75 -10.39 -10.50
C VAL A 157 -12.73 -9.07 -9.69
N PHE A 158 -11.96 -8.05 -10.12
CA PHE A 158 -12.26 -6.61 -9.88
C PHE A 158 -11.81 -5.80 -11.10
N SER A 159 -12.64 -5.01 -11.78
CA SER A 159 -12.15 -4.29 -12.99
C SER A 159 -11.10 -3.19 -12.69
N MET A 160 -10.37 -2.67 -13.71
CA MET A 160 -10.17 -1.24 -14.07
C MET A 160 -8.82 -0.84 -14.87
N MET A 161 -8.82 0.01 -15.97
CA MET A 161 -8.02 0.08 -17.30
C MET A 161 -6.44 0.18 -17.46
N PRO A 162 -5.81 -0.20 -18.63
CA PRO A 162 -4.35 -0.52 -18.82
C PRO A 162 -3.48 0.33 -19.80
N ILE A 163 -2.12 0.23 -19.72
CA ILE A 163 -1.13 0.57 -20.81
C ILE A 163 0.21 -0.25 -20.73
N ASP A 164 0.57 -0.93 -21.84
CA ASP A 164 1.89 -1.33 -22.42
C ASP A 164 3.01 -2.07 -21.61
N ASN A 165 3.91 -2.75 -22.34
CA ASN A 165 4.57 -4.00 -21.95
C ASN A 165 6.12 -4.03 -22.14
N SER A 166 6.81 -2.88 -22.03
CA SER A 166 8.29 -2.84 -21.97
C SER A 166 8.80 -2.74 -20.52
N ARG A 167 10.11 -2.91 -20.27
CA ARG A 167 10.72 -2.60 -18.96
C ARG A 167 10.77 -1.09 -18.75
N ILE A 168 9.61 -0.56 -18.38
CA ILE A 168 9.40 0.84 -18.07
C ILE A 168 9.76 1.03 -16.60
N ALA A 169 10.93 1.59 -16.33
CA ALA A 169 11.25 2.09 -15.00
C ALA A 169 10.70 3.53 -14.85
N ARG A 170 10.53 3.95 -13.60
CA ARG A 170 10.05 5.30 -13.27
C ARG A 170 11.17 6.16 -12.78
N GLN A 171 11.35 7.30 -13.44
CA GLN A 171 12.15 8.39 -12.90
C GLN A 171 11.20 9.45 -12.36
N ILE A 172 11.26 9.70 -11.05
CA ILE A 172 10.59 10.85 -10.45
C ILE A 172 11.56 12.02 -10.50
N ILE A 173 11.13 13.14 -11.04
CA ILE A 173 11.91 14.37 -11.16
C ILE A 173 11.26 15.41 -10.24
N PRO A 174 11.77 15.61 -9.02
CA PRO A 174 11.28 16.67 -8.14
C PRO A 174 11.72 18.04 -8.67
N LEU A 175 10.83 19.03 -8.55
CA LEU A 175 11.00 20.37 -9.12
C LEU A 175 10.89 21.46 -8.06
N LYS A 176 10.04 21.30 -7.03
CA LYS A 176 9.79 22.32 -6.02
C LYS A 176 9.49 21.70 -4.65
N TYR A 177 9.97 22.35 -3.60
CA TYR A 177 9.65 22.06 -2.20
C TYR A 177 9.52 23.38 -1.45
N GLU A 178 8.31 23.75 -1.02
CA GLU A 178 8.04 25.04 -0.38
C GLU A 178 7.10 24.87 0.82
N ASN A 179 7.29 25.66 1.88
CA ASN A 179 6.30 25.72 2.96
C ASN A 179 5.08 26.48 2.47
N CYS A 180 3.87 26.01 2.78
CA CYS A 180 2.65 26.75 2.45
C CYS A 180 2.43 27.91 3.43
N PRO A 181 1.82 29.02 3.01
CA PRO A 181 1.29 30.02 3.95
C PRO A 181 0.25 29.41 4.91
N PRO A 182 0.07 29.96 6.12
CA PRO A 182 0.82 31.08 6.71
C PRO A 182 2.16 30.63 7.33
N ASP A 183 3.15 31.51 7.39
CA ASP A 183 4.50 31.17 7.90
C ASP A 183 4.57 30.90 9.42
N ASN A 184 3.47 31.05 10.16
CA ASN A 184 3.40 30.93 11.62
C ASN A 184 3.04 29.52 12.12
N LEU A 185 3.11 28.50 11.26
CA LEU A 185 2.97 27.09 11.64
C LEU A 185 4.05 26.66 12.65
N SER A 186 3.70 25.75 13.56
CA SER A 186 4.57 25.31 14.66
C SER A 186 5.79 24.48 14.23
N MET A 187 5.86 24.08 12.97
CA MET A 187 7.00 23.50 12.30
C MET A 187 7.25 24.19 10.96
N ARG A 188 8.52 24.38 10.61
CA ARG A 188 8.97 24.78 9.26
C ARG A 188 9.97 23.75 8.74
N LEU A 189 9.86 23.36 7.47
CA LEU A 189 10.70 22.34 6.82
C LEU A 189 11.47 22.94 5.64
N ILE A 190 12.79 22.79 5.65
CA ILE A 190 13.66 23.13 4.52
C ILE A 190 14.27 21.82 4.02
N VAL A 191 13.81 21.37 2.85
CA VAL A 191 14.22 20.10 2.24
C VAL A 191 14.72 20.32 0.82
N ARG A 192 15.78 19.61 0.45
CA ARG A 192 16.24 19.44 -0.93
C ARG A 192 16.15 17.96 -1.24
N GLY A 193 15.49 17.61 -2.34
CA GLY A 193 15.39 16.24 -2.82
C GLY A 193 15.95 16.10 -4.23
N SER A 194 16.70 15.04 -4.49
CA SER A 194 17.07 14.59 -5.83
C SER A 194 16.28 13.33 -6.19
N GLY A 195 15.96 13.21 -7.48
CA GLY A 195 15.18 12.11 -8.02
C GLY A 195 16.03 11.11 -8.78
N GLY A 196 15.85 9.82 -8.46
CA GLY A 196 16.51 8.70 -9.13
C GLY A 196 15.54 7.83 -9.92
N ILE A 197 16.08 6.74 -10.44
CA ILE A 197 15.28 5.61 -10.92
C ILE A 197 14.71 4.93 -9.67
N GLU A 198 13.39 4.78 -9.61
CA GLU A 198 12.66 4.08 -8.52
C GLU A 198 12.96 4.59 -7.09
N SER A 199 13.47 5.82 -6.95
CA SER A 199 13.95 6.35 -5.67
C SER A 199 13.87 7.88 -5.60
N LEU A 200 13.67 8.41 -4.39
CA LEU A 200 13.86 9.82 -4.05
C LEU A 200 14.82 9.92 -2.86
N ASN A 201 15.85 10.78 -2.97
CA ASN A 201 16.82 11.00 -1.90
C ASN A 201 16.67 12.43 -1.37
N PHE A 202 16.57 12.59 -0.05
CA PHE A 202 16.33 13.87 0.60
C PHE A 202 17.39 14.22 1.65
N THR A 203 17.77 15.49 1.68
CA THR A 203 18.57 16.10 2.76
C THR A 203 17.93 17.43 3.14
N GLY A 204 17.87 17.72 4.44
CA GLY A 204 17.18 18.91 4.94
C GLY A 204 17.18 19.02 6.45
N TYR A 205 16.41 19.98 6.93
CA TYR A 205 16.13 20.18 8.34
C TYR A 205 14.74 20.77 8.57
N PHE A 206 14.19 20.56 9.75
CA PHE A 206 12.99 21.23 10.22
C PHE A 206 13.16 21.75 11.63
N SER A 207 12.54 22.88 11.92
CA SER A 207 12.50 23.50 13.25
C SER A 207 11.12 23.31 13.83
N VAL A 208 11.04 22.71 15.02
CA VAL A 208 9.83 22.65 15.85
C VAL A 208 9.89 23.83 16.81
N ILE A 209 8.93 24.75 16.69
CA ILE A 209 8.94 26.06 17.37
C ILE A 209 8.40 25.95 18.82
N ASN A 210 7.48 25.01 19.07
CA ASN A 210 6.89 24.75 20.38
C ASN A 210 6.69 23.25 20.56
N ASP A 211 6.62 22.76 21.80
CA ASP A 211 6.28 21.36 22.08
C ASP A 211 4.89 20.99 21.52
N ILE A 212 4.84 19.95 20.67
CA ILE A 212 3.61 19.50 20.00
C ILE A 212 3.06 18.29 20.74
N THR A 213 1.95 18.52 21.45
CA THR A 213 1.20 17.50 22.20
C THR A 213 -0.20 17.32 21.62
N GLY A 214 -0.61 16.06 21.45
CA GLY A 214 -1.87 15.68 20.81
C GLY A 214 -1.65 14.58 19.77
N ASP A 215 -2.73 14.12 19.14
CA ASP A 215 -2.68 13.12 18.09
C ASP A 215 -2.32 13.78 16.76
N ILE A 216 -1.18 13.41 16.20
CA ILE A 216 -0.73 13.92 14.90
C ILE A 216 -1.20 12.99 13.79
N TYR A 217 -1.76 13.58 12.73
CA TYR A 217 -2.06 12.89 11.47
C TYR A 217 -1.53 13.68 10.28
N VAL A 218 -1.30 12.98 9.17
CA VAL A 218 -0.93 13.59 7.89
C VAL A 218 -2.19 13.68 7.03
N ALA A 219 -2.46 14.83 6.42
CA ALA A 219 -3.35 14.97 5.28
C ALA A 219 -2.49 15.24 4.03
N ILE A 220 -2.80 14.56 2.93
CA ILE A 220 -2.12 14.72 1.65
C ILE A 220 -3.18 14.98 0.59
N ASP A 221 -3.29 16.21 0.13
CA ASP A 221 -4.07 16.57 -1.06
C ASP A 221 -3.15 16.43 -2.28
N SER A 222 -3.64 15.84 -3.37
CA SER A 222 -2.86 15.65 -4.59
C SER A 222 -3.64 16.10 -5.81
N THR A 223 -2.99 16.88 -6.67
CA THR A 223 -3.47 17.23 -8.01
C THR A 223 -2.51 16.61 -9.02
N ARG A 224 -3.07 15.78 -9.91
CA ARG A 224 -2.39 15.22 -11.08
C ARG A 224 -2.69 16.10 -12.27
N CYS A 225 -1.70 16.48 -13.05
CA CYS A 225 -1.92 17.12 -14.35
C CYS A 225 -1.19 16.38 -15.46
N ASP A 226 -1.49 16.71 -16.73
CA ASP A 226 -0.58 16.38 -17.83
C ASP A 226 0.81 17.05 -17.65
N LEU A 227 1.79 16.66 -18.46
CA LEU A 227 3.18 17.15 -18.34
C LEU A 227 3.35 18.65 -18.68
N GLU A 228 2.36 19.26 -19.30
CA GLU A 228 2.32 20.69 -19.67
C GLU A 228 1.59 21.54 -18.60
N ARG A 229 0.82 20.89 -17.72
CA ARG A 229 -0.10 21.45 -16.71
C ARG A 229 -1.40 22.03 -17.28
N ASN A 230 -1.83 21.62 -18.48
CA ASN A 230 -3.03 22.17 -19.12
C ASN A 230 -4.32 21.60 -18.50
N ASN A 231 -4.37 20.28 -18.31
CA ASN A 231 -5.48 19.55 -17.71
C ASN A 231 -5.05 19.01 -16.33
N CYS A 232 -5.85 19.25 -15.29
CA CYS A 232 -5.51 18.89 -13.91
C CYS A 232 -6.70 18.24 -13.16
N ASP A 233 -6.53 17.00 -12.73
CA ASP A 233 -7.44 16.28 -11.84
C ASP A 233 -7.04 16.49 -10.38
N LYS A 234 -7.96 16.95 -9.53
CA LYS A 234 -7.77 16.91 -8.08
C LYS A 234 -8.25 15.55 -7.54
N LEU A 235 -7.38 14.86 -6.81
CA LEU A 235 -7.69 13.59 -6.14
C LEU A 235 -8.20 13.83 -4.70
N ASP A 236 -8.82 12.80 -4.14
CA ASP A 236 -9.27 12.79 -2.74
C ASP A 236 -8.10 13.00 -1.75
N THR A 237 -8.37 13.71 -0.66
CA THR A 237 -7.39 13.94 0.42
C THR A 237 -7.10 12.62 1.15
N PHE A 238 -5.90 12.08 0.98
CA PHE A 238 -5.43 10.91 1.74
C PHE A 238 -5.11 11.30 3.19
N ILE A 239 -5.61 10.56 4.18
CA ILE A 239 -5.46 10.88 5.60
C ILE A 239 -4.77 9.72 6.36
N LEU A 240 -3.51 9.94 6.72
CA LEU A 240 -2.70 9.00 7.49
C LEU A 240 -2.75 9.33 8.98
N LYS A 241 -3.65 8.66 9.70
CA LYS A 241 -3.81 8.76 11.17
C LYS A 241 -2.62 8.13 11.91
N ASN A 242 -2.48 8.47 13.19
CA ASN A 242 -1.51 7.88 14.13
C ASN A 242 -0.03 8.07 13.72
N PHE A 243 0.35 9.25 13.21
CA PHE A 243 1.72 9.57 12.78
C PHE A 243 2.78 9.23 13.85
N CYS A 244 2.48 9.48 15.12
CA CYS A 244 3.34 9.14 16.26
C CYS A 244 3.68 7.64 16.38
N TYR A 245 2.75 6.74 16.03
CA TYR A 245 3.02 5.30 16.00
C TYR A 245 3.90 4.93 14.79
N ILE A 246 3.72 5.61 13.66
CA ILE A 246 4.48 5.38 12.42
C ILE A 246 5.96 5.81 12.60
N LEU A 247 6.22 6.92 13.31
CA LEU A 247 7.58 7.36 13.66
C LEU A 247 8.42 6.32 14.43
N VAL A 248 7.78 5.50 15.27
CA VAL A 248 8.45 4.47 16.07
C VAL A 248 8.41 3.08 15.44
N LYS A 249 7.66 2.90 14.34
CA LYS A 249 7.48 1.61 13.67
C LYS A 249 8.77 1.21 12.93
N LYS A 250 9.28 0.02 13.25
CA LYS A 250 10.32 -0.65 12.46
C LYS A 250 9.70 -1.22 11.18
N ASN A 251 10.46 -1.24 10.10
CA ASN A 251 10.14 -1.89 8.82
C ASN A 251 8.81 -1.39 8.18
N GLY A 252 8.54 -0.09 8.26
CA GLY A 252 7.51 0.59 7.47
C GLY A 252 8.12 1.41 6.33
N ILE A 253 7.29 1.84 5.37
CA ILE A 253 7.72 2.53 4.14
C ILE A 253 8.45 3.87 4.37
N PHE A 254 8.30 4.47 5.55
CA PHE A 254 8.98 5.71 5.96
C PHE A 254 10.10 5.47 6.99
N THR A 255 10.36 4.22 7.40
CA THR A 255 11.33 3.91 8.47
C THR A 255 12.75 4.35 8.09
N GLU A 256 13.14 4.27 6.82
CA GLU A 256 14.46 4.78 6.40
C GLU A 256 14.56 6.28 6.65
N ILE A 257 13.63 7.09 6.11
CA ILE A 257 13.59 8.55 6.35
C ILE A 257 13.66 8.86 7.84
N PHE A 258 12.78 8.26 8.65
CA PHE A 258 12.71 8.55 10.09
C PHE A 258 13.94 8.06 10.87
N SER A 259 14.69 7.07 10.36
CA SER A 259 15.94 6.61 10.96
C SER A 259 17.11 7.59 10.76
N LYS A 260 17.07 8.44 9.72
CA LYS A 260 18.11 9.44 9.43
C LYS A 260 17.92 10.77 10.17
N ILE A 261 16.77 10.98 10.83
CA ILE A 261 16.46 12.25 11.51
C ILE A 261 17.19 12.33 12.87
N GLN A 262 17.92 13.43 13.08
CA GLN A 262 18.67 13.73 14.29
C GLN A 262 18.28 15.12 14.85
N PRO A 263 17.97 15.27 16.15
CA PRO A 263 17.80 14.20 17.14
C PRO A 263 16.63 13.29 16.77
N ARG A 264 16.62 12.06 17.28
CA ARG A 264 15.61 11.06 16.87
C ARG A 264 14.20 11.50 17.24
N LEU A 265 13.33 11.64 16.24
CA LEU A 265 11.91 11.91 16.42
C LEU A 265 11.24 10.91 17.37
N LYS A 266 10.48 11.46 18.33
CA LYS A 266 9.59 10.77 19.27
C LYS A 266 8.41 11.70 19.55
N CYS A 267 7.21 11.16 19.80
CA CYS A 267 6.10 11.96 20.31
C CYS A 267 6.07 11.97 21.86
N PRO A 268 5.61 13.06 22.50
CA PRO A 268 5.25 14.36 21.91
C PRO A 268 6.47 15.04 21.27
N LEU A 269 6.29 15.71 20.12
CA LEU A 269 7.42 16.29 19.39
C LEU A 269 7.98 17.47 20.18
N LYS A 270 9.27 17.45 20.49
CA LYS A 270 9.91 18.47 21.29
C LYS A 270 10.37 19.66 20.45
N ILE A 271 10.28 20.85 21.04
CA ILE A 271 10.93 22.07 20.54
C ILE A 271 12.41 21.81 20.20
N GLY A 272 12.87 22.35 19.07
CA GLY A 272 14.26 22.21 18.62
C GLY A 272 14.43 22.08 17.12
N ASN A 273 15.69 21.98 16.69
CA ASN A 273 16.07 21.79 15.30
C ASN A 273 16.40 20.32 15.04
N TYR A 274 15.89 19.80 13.92
CA TYR A 274 16.04 18.41 13.49
C TYR A 274 16.60 18.39 12.08
N SER A 275 17.68 17.66 11.83
CA SER A 275 18.26 17.48 10.49
C SER A 275 18.10 16.04 10.00
N PHE A 276 18.14 15.84 8.69
CA PHE A 276 18.25 14.54 8.06
C PHE A 276 19.13 14.65 6.82
N ASN A 277 19.97 13.64 6.58
CA ASN A 277 20.90 13.62 5.46
C ASN A 277 20.89 12.24 4.80
N ASN A 278 20.82 12.24 3.46
CA ASN A 278 20.72 11.04 2.64
C ASN A 278 19.61 10.09 3.11
N ALA A 279 18.41 10.65 3.29
CA ALA A 279 17.19 9.92 3.56
C ALA A 279 16.57 9.45 2.23
N ALA A 280 16.67 8.15 1.95
CA ALA A 280 16.05 7.56 0.77
C ALA A 280 14.57 7.23 1.03
N PHE A 281 13.80 7.25 -0.06
CA PHE A 281 12.45 6.70 -0.16
C PHE A 281 12.36 5.85 -1.42
N ASP A 282 12.07 4.56 -1.25
CA ASP A 282 11.84 3.62 -2.35
C ASP A 282 10.48 3.90 -3.00
N THR A 283 10.48 4.35 -4.25
CA THR A 283 9.24 4.71 -4.96
C THR A 283 8.55 3.50 -5.61
N LYS A 284 9.11 2.29 -5.49
CA LYS A 284 8.44 1.04 -5.88
C LYS A 284 7.14 0.80 -5.13
N VAL A 285 6.95 1.39 -3.94
CA VAL A 285 5.65 1.39 -3.26
C VAL A 285 4.55 2.04 -4.10
N PHE A 286 4.89 2.97 -4.99
CA PHE A 286 3.98 3.59 -5.94
C PHE A 286 3.91 2.87 -7.30
N SER A 287 4.67 1.79 -7.54
CA SER A 287 4.68 1.05 -8.83
C SER A 287 3.28 0.64 -9.30
N MET A 288 2.41 0.27 -8.37
CA MET A 288 1.01 -0.12 -8.63
C MET A 288 0.08 1.07 -8.93
N MET A 289 0.47 2.29 -8.57
CA MET A 289 -0.27 3.52 -8.89
C MET A 289 0.09 3.97 -10.32
N PRO A 290 -0.88 4.34 -11.17
CA PRO A 290 -0.63 4.93 -12.48
C PRO A 290 -0.30 6.44 -12.34
N ILE A 291 0.86 6.73 -11.70
CA ILE A 291 1.38 8.09 -11.52
C ILE A 291 2.20 8.59 -12.72
N ASP A 292 2.42 7.74 -13.72
CA ASP A 292 3.27 7.97 -14.89
C ASP A 292 2.78 9.09 -15.82
N GLY A 293 3.71 9.67 -16.59
CA GLY A 293 3.40 10.59 -17.69
C GLY A 293 2.67 11.85 -17.21
N SER A 294 2.82 12.20 -15.94
CA SER A 294 2.00 13.18 -15.25
C SER A 294 2.87 14.18 -14.48
N PHE A 295 2.37 15.41 -14.38
CA PHE A 295 2.81 16.38 -13.40
C PHE A 295 2.06 16.15 -12.07
N TRP A 296 2.73 16.37 -10.95
CA TRP A 296 2.16 16.20 -9.61
C TRP A 296 2.38 17.45 -8.76
N ILE A 297 1.29 17.96 -8.20
CA ILE A 297 1.27 18.99 -7.15
C ILE A 297 0.71 18.31 -5.90
N ILE A 298 1.51 18.25 -4.83
CA ILE A 298 1.15 17.54 -3.60
C ILE A 298 1.24 18.51 -2.42
N ASN A 299 0.14 18.67 -1.69
CA ASN A 299 0.06 19.46 -0.47
C ASN A 299 0.07 18.53 0.74
N ILE A 300 1.18 18.50 1.48
CA ILE A 300 1.38 17.64 2.65
C ILE A 300 1.19 18.48 3.91
N ARG A 301 0.17 18.17 4.70
CA ARG A 301 -0.16 18.86 5.96
C ARG A 301 -0.01 17.92 7.14
N LEU A 302 0.86 18.26 8.10
CA LEU A 302 0.78 17.67 9.44
C LEU A 302 -0.20 18.49 10.26
N ILE A 303 -1.15 17.81 10.90
CA ILE A 303 -2.21 18.44 11.70
C ILE A 303 -2.22 17.77 13.07
N VAL A 304 -2.22 18.57 14.14
CA VAL A 304 -2.38 18.08 15.50
C VAL A 304 -3.85 18.20 15.92
N GLU A 305 -4.37 17.14 16.51
CA GLU A 305 -5.71 17.05 17.07
C GLU A 305 -5.62 16.91 18.60
N THR A 306 -6.43 17.70 19.29
CA THR A 306 -6.52 17.78 20.75
C THR A 306 -7.99 17.87 21.14
N LYS A 307 -8.33 17.52 22.39
CA LYS A 307 -9.71 17.61 22.92
C LYS A 307 -10.38 19.00 22.80
N LYS A 308 -9.62 20.06 22.47
CA LYS A 308 -10.10 21.45 22.35
C LYS A 308 -9.86 22.09 20.97
N SER A 309 -9.01 21.54 20.12
CA SER A 309 -8.66 22.15 18.84
C SER A 309 -7.97 21.20 17.86
N LYS A 310 -8.10 21.50 16.57
CA LYS A 310 -7.51 20.79 15.44
C LYS A 310 -6.77 21.81 14.58
N LYS A 311 -5.44 21.76 14.49
CA LYS A 311 -4.61 22.83 13.91
C LYS A 311 -3.48 22.29 13.05
N PRO A 312 -3.21 22.87 11.86
CA PRO A 312 -2.02 22.53 11.09
C PRO A 312 -0.77 22.95 11.87
N ILE A 313 0.24 22.09 11.84
CA ILE A 313 1.56 22.30 12.45
C ILE A 313 2.68 22.32 11.42
N LEU A 314 2.48 21.71 10.24
CA LEU A 314 3.36 21.83 9.07
C LEU A 314 2.50 21.84 7.80
N CYS A 315 2.92 22.58 6.78
CA CYS A 315 2.40 22.47 5.42
C CYS A 315 3.56 22.57 4.43
N LEU A 316 3.68 21.58 3.54
CA LEU A 316 4.67 21.54 2.46
C LEU A 316 3.97 21.32 1.12
N ASN A 317 4.18 22.23 0.18
CA ASN A 317 3.90 22.04 -1.23
C ASN A 317 5.10 21.33 -1.89
N VAL A 318 4.83 20.27 -2.63
CA VAL A 318 5.81 19.54 -3.44
C VAL A 318 5.33 19.53 -4.89
N GLU A 319 6.21 19.89 -5.82
CA GLU A 319 5.97 19.74 -7.25
C GLU A 319 6.99 18.78 -7.88
N GLY A 320 6.55 17.95 -8.82
CA GLY A 320 7.42 17.07 -9.58
C GLY A 320 6.77 16.50 -10.84
N LYS A 321 7.57 15.88 -11.70
CA LYS A 321 7.13 15.10 -12.86
C LYS A 321 7.49 13.62 -12.65
N VAL A 322 6.64 12.71 -13.10
CA VAL A 322 6.96 11.27 -13.14
C VAL A 322 7.04 10.85 -14.60
N VAL A 323 8.23 10.46 -15.06
CA VAL A 323 8.48 10.09 -16.45
C VAL A 323 8.80 8.61 -16.57
N LYS A 324 8.25 8.00 -17.63
CA LYS A 324 8.54 6.64 -18.06
C LYS A 324 9.87 6.62 -18.80
N ILE A 325 10.84 5.84 -18.31
CA ILE A 325 12.10 5.57 -19.00
C ILE A 325 12.18 4.10 -19.39
N ARG A 326 12.77 3.80 -20.55
CA ARG A 326 13.09 2.41 -20.94
C ARG A 326 14.44 2.01 -20.35
N VAL A 327 14.52 0.79 -19.79
CA VAL A 327 15.71 0.20 -19.15
C VAL A 327 15.88 -1.25 -19.61
#